data_AF-A0A8X6J0L6-F1
#
_entry.id   AF-A0A8X6J0L6-F1
#
_cell.length_a   1.000
_cell.length_b   1.000
_cell.length_c   1.000
_cell.angle_alpha   90.00
_cell.angle_beta   90.00
_cell.angle_gamma   90.00
#
_symmetry.space_group_name_H-M   'P 1'
#
loop_
_entity.id
_entity.type
_entity.pdbx_description
1 polymer ?
#
loop_
_entity_poly.entity_id
_entity_poly.type
_entity_poly.pdbx_seq_one_letter_code
_entity_poly.pdbx_strand_id
1 'polypeptide(L)'
;MKLLIFVCFLLFAKSVHSAAEVNIPQIKPTHSMPRIDFYPQELKSVVEDERRHVSFGINWENSNDSRIIDSITDFHGDFQVFVLSEDTKILEIVNYSYPSCIRSRDEPKNFSFTVKGIFLGFTKVKVNLIPAVKGCETERKDSTTSPKPMESTKDFDLVVSVIRPPSLLVNLVTGAMAALVAFNYINMGVQLDLHCIAKVLKKPIGPAIGFVCQFLFMPLVSNPFLANM
;
A
#
# COMPACT_ATOMS: atom_id res chain seq x y z
N MET A 1 -15.02 25.30 -80.62
CA MET A 1 -14.05 25.74 -79.59
C MET A 1 -14.70 26.62 -78.49
N LYS A 2 -15.92 26.32 -78.03
CA LYS A 2 -16.60 27.00 -76.90
C LYS A 2 -17.11 26.05 -75.81
N LEU A 3 -17.16 24.74 -76.09
CA LEU A 3 -17.64 23.72 -75.14
C LEU A 3 -16.54 23.22 -74.17
N LEU A 4 -15.26 23.27 -74.59
CA LEU A 4 -14.14 22.79 -73.77
C LEU A 4 -13.79 23.75 -72.61
N ILE A 5 -13.99 25.06 -72.80
CA ILE A 5 -13.70 26.08 -71.78
C ILE A 5 -14.75 26.05 -70.66
N PHE A 6 -16.02 25.75 -70.98
CA PHE A 6 -17.10 25.70 -69.99
C PHE A 6 -16.98 24.49 -69.05
N VAL A 7 -16.49 23.35 -69.58
CA VAL A 7 -16.24 22.14 -68.78
C VAL A 7 -15.04 22.32 -67.83
N CYS A 8 -13.99 23.03 -68.26
CA CYS A 8 -12.85 23.36 -67.39
C CYS A 8 -13.25 24.31 -66.25
N PHE A 9 -14.10 25.31 -66.49
CA PHE A 9 -14.56 26.23 -65.46
C PHE A 9 -15.47 25.54 -64.42
N LEU A 10 -16.30 24.58 -64.84
CA LEU A 10 -17.16 23.81 -63.94
C LEU A 10 -16.40 22.78 -63.10
N LEU A 11 -15.30 22.22 -63.61
CA LEU A 11 -14.43 21.33 -62.85
C LEU A 11 -13.57 22.09 -61.83
N PHE A 12 -13.10 23.31 -62.16
CA PHE A 12 -12.38 24.15 -61.21
C PHE A 12 -13.28 24.72 -60.11
N ALA A 13 -14.54 25.05 -60.41
CA ALA A 13 -15.48 25.56 -59.40
C ALA A 13 -15.86 24.51 -58.34
N LYS A 14 -15.85 23.20 -58.67
CA LYS A 14 -16.15 22.12 -57.71
C LYS A 14 -14.98 21.81 -56.77
N SER A 15 -13.73 22.11 -57.14
CA SER A 15 -12.57 21.88 -56.27
C SER A 15 -12.31 23.00 -55.25
N VAL A 16 -12.95 24.17 -55.38
CA VAL A 16 -12.69 25.33 -54.51
C VAL A 16 -13.68 25.45 -53.34
N HIS A 17 -14.61 24.50 -53.19
CA HIS A 17 -15.57 24.47 -52.08
C HIS A 17 -15.28 23.44 -50.99
N SER A 18 -14.08 22.85 -50.96
CA SER A 18 -13.60 22.17 -49.75
C SER A 18 -13.13 23.23 -48.77
N ALA A 19 -14.07 23.67 -47.93
CA ALA A 19 -13.84 24.58 -46.82
C ALA A 19 -12.58 24.17 -46.04
N ALA A 20 -11.68 25.15 -45.89
CA ALA A 20 -10.61 25.11 -44.92
C ALA A 20 -11.25 25.07 -43.53
N GLU A 21 -11.36 23.87 -42.96
CA GLU A 21 -11.57 23.71 -41.54
C GLU A 21 -10.27 24.12 -40.86
N VAL A 22 -10.22 25.37 -40.39
CA VAL A 22 -9.19 25.86 -39.48
C VAL A 22 -9.30 25.01 -38.23
N ASN A 23 -8.43 24.01 -38.15
CA ASN A 23 -8.22 23.18 -36.97
C ASN A 23 -7.54 24.05 -35.91
N ILE A 24 -8.33 24.93 -35.28
CA ILE A 24 -7.94 25.55 -34.01
C ILE A 24 -7.81 24.37 -33.05
N PRO A 25 -6.62 24.13 -32.47
CA PRO A 25 -6.41 22.99 -31.60
C PRO A 25 -7.47 23.04 -30.50
N GLN A 26 -8.40 22.10 -30.54
CA GLN A 26 -9.22 21.75 -29.40
C GLN A 26 -8.20 21.41 -28.32
N ILE A 27 -8.01 22.31 -27.36
CA ILE A 27 -7.31 22.01 -26.12
C ILE A 27 -8.14 20.91 -25.49
N LYS A 28 -7.74 19.66 -25.79
CA LYS A 28 -8.32 18.48 -25.17
C LYS A 28 -8.28 18.76 -23.67
N PRO A 29 -9.41 18.74 -22.94
CA PRO A 29 -9.38 18.95 -21.51
C PRO A 29 -8.42 17.92 -20.93
N THR A 30 -7.33 18.43 -20.36
CA THR A 30 -6.31 17.62 -19.72
C THR A 30 -6.91 17.16 -18.40
N HIS A 31 -7.52 15.98 -18.39
CA HIS A 31 -8.10 15.40 -17.19
C HIS A 31 -6.96 15.00 -16.23
N SER A 32 -6.83 15.72 -15.12
CA SER A 32 -5.87 15.43 -14.07
C SER A 32 -6.46 14.39 -13.11
N MET A 33 -5.72 13.31 -12.86
CA MET A 33 -6.06 12.31 -11.86
C MET A 33 -5.25 12.58 -10.59
N PRO A 34 -5.87 12.63 -9.39
CA PRO A 34 -5.13 12.74 -8.15
C PRO A 34 -4.36 11.45 -7.90
N ARG A 35 -3.11 11.59 -7.48
CA ARG A 35 -2.26 10.51 -6.98
C ARG A 35 -1.79 10.88 -5.57
N ILE A 36 -2.05 10.00 -4.61
CA ILE A 36 -1.54 10.16 -3.24
C ILE A 36 -0.29 9.33 -3.07
N ASP A 37 0.81 9.98 -2.70
CA ASP A 37 2.04 9.32 -2.33
C ASP A 37 2.24 9.41 -0.81
N PHE A 38 2.36 8.26 -0.14
CA PHE A 38 2.58 8.15 1.29
C PHE A 38 4.08 8.10 1.62
N TYR A 39 4.44 8.77 2.72
CA TYR A 39 5.79 8.80 3.27
C TYR A 39 5.72 8.48 4.78
N PRO A 40 6.13 7.27 5.21
CA PRO A 40 6.67 6.17 4.40
C PRO A 40 5.59 5.46 3.53
N GLN A 41 6.01 4.81 2.44
CA GLN A 41 5.12 4.11 1.50
C GLN A 41 4.44 2.89 2.12
N GLU A 42 5.06 2.28 3.12
CA GLU A 42 4.49 1.20 3.94
C GLU A 42 4.90 1.43 5.39
N LEU A 43 3.97 1.17 6.32
CA LEU A 43 4.25 1.29 7.74
C LEU A 43 4.37 -0.09 8.37
N LYS A 44 5.58 -0.64 8.33
CA LYS A 44 5.90 -1.95 8.90
C LYS A 44 6.24 -1.83 10.38
N SER A 45 5.73 -2.78 11.17
CA SER A 45 6.17 -3.02 12.53
C SER A 45 5.95 -1.85 13.50
N VAL A 46 4.79 -1.22 13.45
CA VAL A 46 4.38 -0.24 14.47
C VAL A 46 4.22 -0.97 15.80
N VAL A 47 4.94 -0.55 16.84
CA VAL A 47 4.82 -1.20 18.15
C VAL A 47 3.47 -0.81 18.77
N GLU A 48 2.77 -1.75 19.44
CA GLU A 48 1.56 -1.44 20.22
C GLU A 48 1.83 -0.26 21.19
N ASP A 49 0.87 0.66 21.30
CA ASP A 49 0.92 1.93 22.06
C ASP A 49 1.91 2.99 21.52
N GLU A 50 2.73 2.66 20.52
CA GLU A 50 3.62 3.61 19.86
C GLU A 50 2.87 4.49 18.86
N ARG A 51 3.26 5.77 18.79
CA ARG A 51 2.74 6.74 17.81
C ARG A 51 3.71 6.87 16.65
N ARG A 52 3.19 6.79 15.42
CA ARG A 52 3.97 6.97 14.20
C ARG A 52 3.38 8.07 13.34
N HIS A 53 4.25 8.97 12.90
CA HIS A 53 3.89 10.04 11.98
C HIS A 53 3.95 9.51 10.54
N VAL A 54 2.87 9.73 9.81
CA VAL A 54 2.75 9.42 8.39
C VAL A 54 2.44 10.72 7.68
N SER A 55 3.19 11.01 6.64
CA SER A 55 2.94 12.13 5.73
C SER A 55 2.38 11.61 4.42
N PHE A 56 1.52 12.39 3.78
CA PHE A 56 1.05 12.10 2.44
C PHE A 56 1.05 13.38 1.60
N GLY A 57 1.48 13.24 0.35
CA GLY A 57 1.44 14.29 -0.66
C GLY A 57 0.37 13.96 -1.69
N ILE A 58 -0.32 14.99 -2.18
CA ILE A 58 -1.27 14.87 -3.28
C ILE A 58 -0.60 15.46 -4.51
N ASN A 59 -0.33 14.61 -5.50
CA ASN A 59 0.23 15.00 -6.78
C ASN A 59 -0.84 14.82 -7.88
N TRP A 60 -0.80 15.68 -8.90
CA TRP A 60 -1.77 15.66 -10.00
C TRP A 60 -1.07 15.19 -11.27
N GLU A 61 -1.46 14.03 -11.78
CA GLU A 61 -0.90 13.48 -13.02
C GLU A 61 -1.92 13.57 -14.16
N ASN A 62 -1.48 13.96 -15.34
CA ASN A 62 -2.35 14.09 -16.51
C ASN A 62 -2.66 12.68 -17.06
N SER A 63 -3.92 12.26 -16.99
CA SER A 63 -4.34 10.95 -17.50
C SER A 63 -4.83 11.06 -18.94
N ASN A 64 -4.32 10.18 -19.81
CA ASN A 64 -4.71 10.08 -21.22
C ASN A 64 -5.81 9.04 -21.49
N ASP A 65 -6.29 8.33 -20.46
CA ASP A 65 -7.18 7.17 -20.61
C ASP A 65 -8.65 7.58 -20.82
N SER A 66 -9.19 7.30 -22.00
CA SER A 66 -10.51 7.73 -22.46
C SER A 66 -11.70 7.05 -21.79
N ARG A 67 -11.48 5.93 -21.06
CA ARG A 67 -12.58 5.19 -20.39
C ARG A 67 -12.98 5.78 -19.04
N ILE A 68 -12.12 6.61 -18.45
CA ILE A 68 -12.36 7.29 -17.17
C ILE A 68 -13.08 8.64 -17.39
N ILE A 69 -13.01 9.18 -18.61
CA ILE A 69 -13.40 10.54 -19.00
C ILE A 69 -14.91 10.81 -18.85
N ASP A 70 -15.78 9.82 -19.07
CA ASP A 70 -17.24 10.03 -18.96
C ASP A 70 -17.77 10.01 -17.51
N SER A 71 -16.97 9.53 -16.54
CA SER A 71 -17.36 9.46 -15.12
C SER A 71 -16.78 10.59 -14.26
N ILE A 72 -15.85 11.37 -14.81
CA ILE A 72 -15.09 12.38 -14.07
C ILE A 72 -15.20 13.69 -14.83
N THR A 73 -16.35 14.35 -14.68
CA THR A 73 -16.44 15.78 -14.99
C THR A 73 -15.51 16.52 -14.03
N ASP A 74 -14.34 16.87 -14.55
CA ASP A 74 -13.40 17.86 -14.06
C ASP A 74 -13.12 17.86 -12.55
N PHE A 75 -12.02 17.23 -12.13
CA PHE A 75 -11.34 17.51 -10.85
C PHE A 75 -10.70 18.91 -10.82
N HIS A 76 -11.41 19.90 -11.35
CA HIS A 76 -10.99 21.29 -11.43
C HIS A 76 -11.67 22.08 -10.30
N GLY A 77 -11.46 21.63 -9.05
CA GLY A 77 -12.20 22.15 -7.91
C GLY A 77 -11.56 21.84 -6.58
N ASP A 78 -12.18 22.39 -5.54
CA ASP A 78 -11.82 22.12 -4.16
C ASP A 78 -12.21 20.69 -3.76
N PHE A 79 -11.50 20.10 -2.79
CA PHE A 79 -11.70 18.70 -2.40
C PHE A 79 -11.68 18.53 -0.89
N GLN A 80 -12.51 17.60 -0.40
CA GLN A 80 -12.53 17.19 0.99
C GLN A 80 -11.69 15.93 1.17
N VAL A 81 -10.91 15.90 2.25
CA VAL A 81 -10.02 14.78 2.58
C VAL A 81 -10.45 14.14 3.88
N PHE A 82 -10.67 12.83 3.82
CA PHE A 82 -10.97 12.01 4.98
C PHE A 82 -9.96 10.88 5.09
N VAL A 83 -9.28 10.78 6.24
CA VAL A 83 -8.39 9.65 6.55
C VAL A 83 -9.10 8.74 7.53
N LEU A 84 -9.30 7.49 7.14
CA LEU A 84 -10.05 6.48 7.90
C LEU A 84 -9.18 5.24 8.09
N SER A 85 -9.25 4.63 9.28
CA SER A 85 -8.66 3.30 9.50
C SER A 85 -9.68 2.23 9.14
N GLU A 86 -9.26 1.18 8.45
CA GLU A 86 -10.13 0.04 8.10
C GLU A 86 -10.56 -0.75 9.33
N ASP A 87 -9.68 -0.88 10.33
CA ASP A 87 -9.99 -1.52 11.61
C ASP A 87 -9.50 -0.67 12.78
N THR A 88 -10.45 -0.05 13.49
CA THR A 88 -10.20 0.79 14.67
C THR A 88 -9.77 0.01 15.90
N LYS A 89 -9.90 -1.33 15.92
CA LYS A 89 -9.40 -2.18 17.01
C LYS A 89 -7.90 -2.43 16.90
N ILE A 90 -7.35 -2.37 15.69
CA ILE A 90 -5.93 -2.62 15.40
C ILE A 90 -5.15 -1.31 15.39
N LEU A 91 -5.68 -0.28 14.73
CA LEU A 91 -5.00 1.00 14.54
C LEU A 91 -5.97 2.17 14.62
N GLU A 92 -5.62 3.16 15.44
CA GLU A 92 -6.37 4.40 15.61
C GLU A 92 -5.59 5.60 15.05
N ILE A 93 -6.32 6.57 14.51
CA ILE A 93 -5.76 7.85 14.07
C ILE A 93 -5.95 8.85 15.21
N VAL A 94 -4.85 9.29 15.82
CA VAL A 94 -4.89 10.11 17.04
C VAL A 94 -4.88 11.60 16.75
N ASN A 95 -4.13 12.01 15.73
CA ASN A 95 -3.98 13.42 15.38
C ASN A 95 -3.88 13.58 13.87
N TYR A 96 -4.41 14.67 13.36
CA TYR A 96 -4.35 15.04 11.96
C TYR A 96 -3.92 16.49 11.81
N SER A 97 -3.03 16.72 10.86
CA SER A 97 -2.53 18.04 10.48
C SER A 97 -2.83 18.27 8.99
N TYR A 98 -4.11 18.26 8.66
CA TYR A 98 -4.63 18.61 7.35
C TYR A 98 -5.97 19.35 7.48
N PRO A 99 -6.27 20.32 6.61
CA PRO A 99 -7.59 20.95 6.58
C PRO A 99 -8.62 19.96 6.03
N SER A 100 -9.86 20.05 6.50
CA SER A 100 -10.97 19.21 6.01
C SER A 100 -11.30 19.46 4.53
N CYS A 101 -10.90 20.62 4.00
CA CYS A 101 -11.08 21.00 2.61
C CYS A 101 -9.80 21.67 2.09
N ILE A 102 -9.32 21.23 0.93
CA ILE A 102 -8.10 21.73 0.28
C ILE A 102 -8.50 22.35 -1.06
N ARG A 103 -7.93 23.53 -1.35
CA ARG A 103 -8.17 24.22 -2.59
C ARG A 103 -7.16 23.79 -3.64
N SER A 104 -7.60 23.59 -4.88
CA SER A 104 -6.73 23.20 -6.00
C SER A 104 -5.61 24.22 -6.27
N ARG A 105 -5.79 25.49 -5.88
CA ARG A 105 -4.77 26.55 -6.02
C ARG A 105 -3.74 26.57 -4.89
N ASP A 106 -3.95 25.83 -3.81
CA ASP A 106 -2.92 25.72 -2.78
C ASP A 106 -1.75 24.91 -3.33
N GLU A 107 -0.56 25.49 -3.26
CA GLU A 107 0.71 24.85 -3.60
C GLU A 107 0.83 23.48 -2.88
N PRO A 108 1.47 22.45 -3.47
CA PRO A 108 1.55 21.12 -2.86
C PRO A 108 2.05 21.21 -1.42
N LYS A 109 1.14 20.99 -0.48
CA LYS A 109 1.44 20.91 0.94
C LYS A 109 1.49 19.44 1.34
N ASN A 110 2.52 19.10 2.09
CA ASN A 110 2.61 17.80 2.71
C ASN A 110 1.63 17.77 3.88
N PHE A 111 0.66 16.87 3.81
CA PHE A 111 -0.26 16.61 4.90
C PHE A 111 0.31 15.53 5.79
N SER A 112 -0.03 15.57 7.08
CA SER A 112 0.40 14.51 7.99
C SER A 112 -0.70 14.10 8.93
N PHE A 113 -0.65 12.85 9.34
CA PHE A 113 -1.48 12.28 10.38
C PHE A 113 -0.64 11.35 11.25
N THR A 114 -1.08 11.18 12.49
CA THR A 114 -0.40 10.33 13.46
C THR A 114 -1.28 9.13 13.74
N VAL A 115 -0.73 7.95 13.52
CA VAL A 115 -1.38 6.67 13.83
C VAL A 115 -0.83 6.09 15.12
N LYS A 116 -1.68 5.37 15.83
CA LYS A 116 -1.34 4.64 17.06
C LYS A 116 -1.76 3.18 16.91
N GLY A 117 -0.83 2.27 17.11
CA GLY A 117 -1.12 0.83 17.17
C GLY A 117 -1.82 0.50 18.48
N ILE A 118 -3.00 -0.14 18.43
CA ILE A 118 -3.72 -0.61 19.61
C ILE A 118 -3.46 -2.09 19.84
N PHE A 119 -3.53 -2.90 18.78
CA PHE A 119 -3.44 -4.35 18.88
C PHE A 119 -2.68 -4.95 17.70
N LEU A 120 -2.00 -6.08 17.94
CA LEU A 120 -1.32 -6.89 16.92
C LEU A 120 -2.24 -7.18 15.73
N GLY A 121 -1.79 -6.85 14.52
CA GLY A 121 -2.53 -7.19 13.32
C GLY A 121 -2.02 -6.49 12.07
N PHE A 122 -2.69 -6.79 10.96
CA PHE A 122 -2.52 -6.10 9.69
C PHE A 122 -3.80 -5.31 9.42
N THR A 123 -3.64 -4.04 9.10
CA THR A 123 -4.76 -3.16 8.76
C THR A 123 -4.33 -2.16 7.69
N LYS A 124 -5.28 -1.45 7.12
CA LYS A 124 -5.03 -0.42 6.12
C LYS A 124 -5.59 0.91 6.57
N VAL A 125 -4.87 1.97 6.23
CA VAL A 125 -5.37 3.34 6.34
C VAL A 125 -5.83 3.79 4.96
N LYS A 126 -7.08 4.21 4.85
CA LYS A 126 -7.69 4.70 3.62
C LYS A 126 -7.74 6.22 3.63
N VAL A 127 -7.25 6.85 2.57
CA VAL A 127 -7.45 8.28 2.32
C VAL A 127 -8.47 8.43 1.21
N ASN A 128 -9.61 9.00 1.56
CA ASN A 128 -10.73 9.21 0.65
C ASN A 128 -10.73 10.67 0.21
N LEU A 129 -10.76 10.89 -1.10
CA LEU A 129 -10.90 12.20 -1.71
C LEU A 129 -12.31 12.35 -2.28
N ILE A 130 -13.04 13.38 -1.83
CA ILE A 130 -14.39 13.68 -2.30
C ILE A 130 -14.41 15.08 -2.93
N PRO A 131 -14.92 15.25 -4.16
CA PRO A 131 -14.98 16.58 -4.79
C PRO A 131 -15.97 17.49 -4.05
N ALA A 132 -15.54 18.72 -3.72
CA ALA A 132 -16.39 19.72 -3.08
C ALA A 132 -17.13 20.55 -4.15
N VAL A 133 -18.33 20.09 -4.55
CA VAL A 133 -19.16 20.72 -5.60
C VAL A 133 -19.48 22.20 -5.31
N LYS A 134 -19.48 22.62 -4.04
CA LYS A 134 -19.76 24.00 -3.61
C LYS A 134 -18.51 24.82 -3.26
N GLY A 135 -17.31 24.30 -3.50
CA GLY A 135 -16.05 24.93 -3.05
C GLY A 135 -15.84 24.82 -1.52
N CYS A 136 -14.65 25.17 -1.04
CA CYS A 136 -14.31 25.27 0.39
C CYS A 136 -14.85 26.58 1.00
N GLU A 137 -16.10 26.97 0.69
CA GLU A 137 -16.76 28.09 1.35
C GLU A 137 -17.49 27.62 2.61
N THR A 138 -17.26 28.38 3.69
CA THR A 138 -17.73 28.11 5.05
C THR A 138 -19.26 28.00 5.09
N GLU A 139 -19.77 26.98 5.76
CA GLU A 139 -21.21 26.73 5.91
C GLU A 139 -21.96 27.98 6.41
N ARG A 140 -22.75 28.60 5.53
CA ARG A 140 -24.03 29.16 5.97
C ARG A 140 -24.98 27.98 6.08
N LYS A 141 -25.49 27.74 7.30
CA LYS A 141 -26.55 26.77 7.58
C LYS A 141 -27.73 27.02 6.64
N ASP A 142 -27.85 26.21 5.61
CA ASP A 142 -29.13 25.89 5.00
C ASP A 142 -29.17 24.40 4.72
N SER A 143 -29.80 23.69 5.66
CA SER A 143 -30.28 22.34 5.48
C SER A 143 -31.30 22.37 4.35
N THR A 144 -30.95 21.88 3.16
CA THR A 144 -31.77 21.04 2.27
C THR A 144 -31.06 20.98 0.93
N THR A 145 -30.08 20.10 0.78
CA THR A 145 -29.83 19.36 -0.47
C THR A 145 -28.96 18.18 -0.09
N SER A 146 -29.59 17.01 0.00
CA SER A 146 -28.87 15.74 0.07
C SER A 146 -27.86 15.69 -1.09
N PRO A 147 -26.55 15.55 -0.85
CA PRO A 147 -25.62 15.31 -1.94
C PRO A 147 -26.00 13.95 -2.55
N LYS A 148 -26.43 13.97 -3.81
CA LYS A 148 -26.50 12.76 -4.65
C LYS A 148 -25.12 12.08 -4.58
N PRO A 149 -25.03 10.74 -4.45
CA PRO A 149 -23.74 10.07 -4.47
C PRO A 149 -23.15 10.25 -5.87
N MET A 150 -22.21 11.17 -6.02
CA MET A 150 -21.39 11.24 -7.23
C MET A 150 -20.26 10.25 -7.04
N GLU A 151 -20.31 9.21 -7.88
CA GLU A 151 -19.55 7.96 -7.87
C GLU A 151 -18.07 8.14 -8.24
N SER A 152 -17.41 9.17 -7.70
CA SER A 152 -16.00 9.48 -7.98
C SER A 152 -15.17 9.59 -6.70
N THR A 153 -15.47 8.75 -5.70
CA THR A 153 -14.59 8.61 -4.53
C THR A 153 -13.42 7.72 -4.93
N LYS A 154 -12.19 8.22 -4.75
CA LYS A 154 -10.97 7.43 -4.92
C LYS A 154 -10.36 7.18 -3.55
N ASP A 155 -10.17 5.90 -3.25
CA ASP A 155 -9.59 5.43 -2.00
C ASP A 155 -8.12 5.07 -2.23
N PHE A 156 -7.23 5.59 -1.38
CA PHE A 156 -5.81 5.25 -1.38
C PHE A 156 -5.46 4.49 -0.11
N ASP A 157 -5.00 3.25 -0.27
CA ASP A 157 -4.67 2.35 0.82
C ASP A 157 -3.19 2.45 1.21
N LEU A 158 -2.92 2.67 2.50
CA LEU A 158 -1.61 2.48 3.13
C LEU A 158 -1.63 1.23 4.00
N VAL A 159 -0.78 0.26 3.70
CA VAL A 159 -0.69 -0.99 4.49
C VAL A 159 0.10 -0.73 5.77
N VAL A 160 -0.49 -1.14 6.90
CA VAL A 160 0.08 -0.99 8.24
C VAL A 160 0.14 -2.34 8.95
N SER A 161 1.28 -2.64 9.56
CA SER A 161 1.48 -3.83 10.39
C SER A 161 1.82 -3.41 11.81
N VAL A 162 1.02 -3.86 12.78
CA VAL A 162 1.21 -3.58 14.21
C VAL A 162 1.78 -4.82 14.90
N ILE A 163 2.87 -4.64 15.64
CA ILE A 163 3.56 -5.68 16.40
C ILE A 163 3.48 -5.43 17.91
N ARG A 164 3.34 -6.51 18.68
CA ARG A 164 3.36 -6.43 20.14
C ARG A 164 4.80 -6.39 20.67
N PRO A 165 5.12 -5.52 21.64
CA PRO A 165 6.42 -5.57 22.31
C PRO A 165 6.60 -6.90 23.08
N PRO A 166 7.82 -7.47 23.12
CA PRO A 166 8.06 -8.71 23.85
C PRO A 166 7.73 -8.51 25.33
N SER A 167 6.88 -9.38 25.88
CA SER A 167 6.52 -9.31 27.29
C SER A 167 7.65 -9.87 28.16
N LEU A 168 7.79 -9.33 29.39
CA LEU A 168 8.77 -9.82 30.35
C LEU A 168 8.60 -11.33 30.65
N LEU A 169 7.36 -11.82 30.57
CA LEU A 169 7.05 -13.24 30.76
C LEU A 169 7.65 -14.11 29.65
N VAL A 170 7.52 -13.70 28.38
CA VAL A 170 8.11 -14.43 27.25
C VAL A 170 9.63 -14.49 27.39
N ASN A 171 10.27 -13.39 27.79
CA ASN A 171 11.70 -13.36 28.02
C ASN A 171 12.12 -14.27 29.19
N LEU A 172 11.36 -14.25 30.29
CA LEU A 172 11.62 -15.11 31.45
C LEU A 172 11.48 -16.59 31.11
N VAL A 173 10.41 -16.97 30.42
CA VAL A 173 10.19 -18.36 29.98
C VAL A 173 11.30 -18.81 29.02
N THR A 174 11.67 -17.96 28.07
CA THR A 174 12.75 -18.27 27.12
C THR A 174 14.09 -18.44 27.85
N GLY A 175 14.40 -17.56 28.80
CA GLY A 175 15.58 -17.69 29.66
C GLY A 175 15.55 -18.96 30.52
N ALA A 176 14.40 -19.31 31.08
CA ALA A 176 14.23 -20.52 31.89
C ALA A 176 14.40 -21.79 31.05
N MET A 177 13.85 -21.83 29.83
CA MET A 177 14.06 -22.94 28.89
C MET A 177 15.54 -23.08 28.51
N ALA A 178 16.21 -21.96 28.22
CA ALA A 178 17.64 -21.98 27.92
C ALA A 178 18.47 -22.50 29.10
N ALA A 179 18.17 -22.06 30.32
CA ALA A 179 18.83 -22.52 31.54
C ALA A 179 18.58 -24.01 31.80
N LEU A 180 17.35 -24.49 31.60
CA LEU A 180 16.98 -25.89 31.77
C LEU A 180 17.71 -26.78 30.76
N VAL A 181 17.77 -26.35 29.50
CA VAL A 181 18.52 -27.05 28.45
C VAL A 181 20.02 -27.08 28.79
N ALA A 182 20.60 -25.96 29.21
CA ALA A 182 21.99 -25.89 29.63
C ALA A 182 22.29 -26.82 30.81
N PHE A 183 21.42 -26.84 31.82
CA PHE A 183 21.56 -27.72 32.98
C PHE A 183 21.49 -29.20 32.59
N ASN A 184 20.57 -29.57 31.70
CA ASN A 184 20.48 -30.93 31.17
C ASN A 184 21.74 -31.34 30.41
N TYR A 185 22.32 -30.44 29.61
CA TYR A 185 23.59 -30.71 28.92
C TYR A 185 24.74 -30.92 29.90
N ILE A 186 24.81 -30.12 30.97
CA ILE A 186 25.83 -30.29 32.02
C ILE A 186 25.65 -31.64 32.72
N ASN A 187 24.41 -32.01 33.07
CA ASN A 187 24.13 -33.30 33.72
C ASN A 187 24.50 -34.50 32.84
N MET A 188 24.21 -34.44 31.54
CA MET A 188 24.66 -35.47 30.59
C MET A 188 26.18 -35.49 30.45
N GLY A 189 26.83 -34.33 30.52
CA GLY A 189 28.30 -34.21 30.48
C GLY A 189 29.00 -34.84 31.69
N VAL A 190 28.43 -34.74 32.89
CA VAL A 190 29.01 -35.33 34.12
C VAL A 190 28.82 -36.86 34.15
N GLN A 191 27.73 -37.37 33.60
CA GLN A 191 27.48 -38.81 33.50
C GLN A 191 28.26 -39.50 32.37
N LEU A 192 28.94 -38.72 31.52
CA LEU A 192 29.70 -39.24 30.40
C LEU A 192 31.03 -39.84 30.85
N ASP A 193 31.15 -41.18 30.74
CA ASP A 193 32.41 -41.88 31.00
C ASP A 193 33.42 -41.64 29.86
N LEU A 194 34.45 -40.84 30.14
CA LEU A 194 35.52 -40.54 29.19
C LEU A 194 36.25 -41.80 28.70
N HIS A 195 36.30 -42.86 29.50
CA HIS A 195 36.96 -44.11 29.10
C HIS A 195 36.15 -44.85 28.03
N CYS A 196 34.81 -44.82 28.12
CA CYS A 196 33.92 -45.31 27.09
C CYS A 196 33.99 -44.46 25.81
N ILE A 197 33.97 -43.13 25.94
CA ILE A 197 34.11 -42.20 24.79
C ILE A 197 35.39 -42.48 24.02
N ALA A 198 36.53 -42.64 24.70
CA ALA A 198 37.82 -42.91 24.06
C ALA A 198 37.83 -44.25 23.30
N LYS A 199 37.10 -45.26 23.77
CA LYS A 199 36.94 -46.55 23.06
C LYS A 199 36.08 -46.40 21.81
N VAL A 200 34.98 -45.63 21.90
CA VAL A 200 34.08 -45.37 20.77
C VAL A 200 34.78 -44.49 19.72
N LEU A 201 35.61 -43.52 20.12
CA LEU A 201 36.41 -42.72 19.18
C LEU A 201 37.45 -43.55 18.41
N LYS A 202 37.99 -44.63 19.00
CA LYS A 202 38.94 -45.52 18.29
C LYS A 202 38.29 -46.30 17.13
N LYS A 203 36.98 -46.54 17.18
CA LYS A 203 36.20 -47.17 16.09
C LYS A 203 34.87 -46.42 15.90
N PRO A 204 34.86 -45.31 15.14
CA PRO A 204 33.72 -44.39 15.07
C PRO A 204 32.57 -44.88 14.18
N ILE A 205 32.38 -46.19 14.02
CA ILE A 205 31.34 -46.77 13.15
C ILE A 205 29.95 -46.42 13.69
N GLY A 206 29.74 -46.53 15.01
CA GLY A 206 28.47 -46.16 15.66
C GLY A 206 28.13 -44.66 15.53
N PRO A 207 29.02 -43.74 15.95
CA PRO A 207 28.81 -42.31 15.78
C PRO A 207 28.63 -41.87 14.32
N ALA A 208 29.39 -42.45 13.38
CA ALA A 208 29.27 -42.11 11.96
C ALA A 208 27.90 -42.50 11.38
N ILE A 209 27.38 -43.68 11.72
CA ILE A 209 26.04 -44.10 11.31
C ILE A 209 24.97 -43.19 11.92
N GLY A 210 25.11 -42.83 13.19
CA GLY A 210 24.21 -41.88 13.86
C GLY A 210 24.21 -40.51 13.20
N PHE A 211 25.39 -39.99 12.84
CA PHE A 211 25.53 -38.70 12.15
C PHE A 211 24.92 -38.73 10.75
N VAL A 212 25.18 -39.78 9.97
CA VAL A 212 24.58 -39.98 8.64
C VAL A 212 23.06 -40.11 8.76
N CYS A 213 22.55 -40.87 9.73
CA CYS A 213 21.12 -41.03 9.96
C CYS A 213 20.45 -39.70 10.36
N GLN A 214 21.03 -38.95 11.31
CA GLN A 214 20.45 -37.70 11.79
C GLN A 214 20.54 -36.56 10.78
N PHE A 215 21.68 -36.42 10.07
CA PHE A 215 21.89 -35.28 9.17
C PHE A 215 21.45 -35.52 7.72
N LEU A 216 21.33 -36.77 7.26
CA LEU A 216 20.80 -37.06 5.92
C LEU A 216 19.34 -37.52 5.99
N PHE A 217 19.01 -38.53 6.79
CA PHE A 217 17.66 -39.10 6.75
C PHE A 217 16.62 -38.23 7.43
N MET A 218 16.93 -37.58 8.55
CA MET A 218 15.97 -36.72 9.24
C MET A 218 15.49 -35.52 8.38
N PRO A 219 16.37 -34.77 7.69
CA PRO A 219 15.93 -33.73 6.76
C PRO A 219 15.39 -34.26 5.42
N LEU A 220 15.80 -35.44 4.94
CA LEU A 220 15.19 -36.02 3.73
C LEU A 220 13.74 -36.43 3.95
N VAL A 221 13.41 -36.98 5.12
CA VAL A 221 12.03 -37.41 5.45
C VAL A 221 11.12 -36.22 5.74
N SER A 222 11.65 -35.09 6.20
CA SER A 222 10.84 -33.88 6.44
C SER A 222 10.45 -33.13 5.17
N ASN A 223 11.04 -33.49 4.02
CA ASN A 223 10.62 -32.92 2.74
C ASN A 223 9.21 -33.43 2.39
N PRO A 224 8.19 -32.56 2.31
CA PRO A 224 6.80 -32.97 2.05
C PRO A 224 6.59 -33.72 0.72
N PHE A 225 7.59 -33.70 -0.17
CA PHE A 225 7.61 -34.42 -1.43
C PHE A 225 7.71 -35.96 -1.28
N LEU A 226 8.34 -36.48 -0.21
CA LEU A 226 8.48 -37.93 0.01
C LEU A 226 7.35 -38.55 0.84
N ALA A 227 6.50 -37.74 1.49
CA ALA A 227 5.38 -38.24 2.32
C ALA A 227 4.07 -38.46 1.55
N ASN A 228 4.02 -38.10 0.25
CA ASN A 228 2.84 -38.22 -0.62
C ASN A 228 3.05 -39.21 -1.79
N MET A 229 4.02 -40.12 -1.68
CA MET A 229 4.25 -41.22 -2.62
C MET A 229 4.15 -42.55 -1.87
#